data_AF-A0A0F2T621-F1
#
_entry.id   AF-A0A0F2T621-F1
#
_cell.length_a   1.000
_cell.length_b   1.000
_cell.length_c   1.000
_cell.angle_alpha   90.00
_cell.angle_beta   90.00
_cell.angle_gamma   90.00
#
_symmetry.space_group_name_H-M   'P 1'
#
loop_
_entity.id
_entity.type
_entity.pdbx_description
1 polymer ?
#
loop_
_entity_poly.entity_id
_entity_poly.type
_entity_poly.pdbx_seq_one_letter_code
_entity_poly.pdbx_strand_id
1 'polypeptide(L)'
;RPKRRTFSPEYKLRIVAEYDAAPEGEKGAVLRRERLYHSHVTEWRAARDAGALENLVDHRTSPARPKKSAAEAENEKLRRQVERLEKELARNKAALEVLGKASALLEMISESAD
;
A
#
# COMPACT_ATOMS: atom_id res chain seq x y z
N ARG A 1 -18.13 30.79 15.57
CA ARG A 1 -17.57 29.47 15.16
C ARG A 1 -16.82 29.66 13.84
N PRO A 2 -15.54 29.27 13.71
CA PRO A 2 -14.79 29.47 12.46
C PRO A 2 -15.41 28.65 11.32
N LYS A 3 -15.59 29.27 10.15
CA LYS A 3 -16.13 28.62 8.94
C LYS A 3 -14.96 28.03 8.14
N ARG A 4 -14.94 26.71 7.99
CA ARG A 4 -13.93 26.02 7.17
C ARG A 4 -14.23 26.25 5.68
N ARG A 5 -13.18 26.34 4.86
CA ARG A 5 -13.29 26.39 3.40
C ARG A 5 -13.78 25.02 2.89
N THR A 6 -14.75 25.03 1.99
CA THR A 6 -15.25 23.82 1.31
C THR A 6 -14.84 23.88 -0.16
N PHE A 7 -14.46 22.74 -0.72
CA PHE A 7 -14.07 22.61 -2.12
C PHE A 7 -15.15 21.87 -2.89
N SER A 8 -15.69 22.49 -3.94
CA SER A 8 -16.64 21.82 -4.82
C SER A 8 -15.94 20.73 -5.65
N PRO A 9 -16.65 19.70 -6.13
CA PRO A 9 -16.09 18.68 -7.01
C PRO A 9 -15.41 19.25 -8.26
N GLU A 10 -16.03 20.26 -8.89
CA GLU A 10 -15.50 20.92 -10.09
C GLU A 10 -14.18 21.65 -9.79
N TYR A 11 -14.10 22.30 -8.63
CA TYR A 11 -12.86 22.94 -8.19
C TYR A 11 -11.74 21.90 -8.02
N LYS A 12 -12.03 20.77 -7.36
CA LYS A 12 -11.04 19.71 -7.15
C LYS A 12 -10.54 19.15 -8.49
N LEU A 13 -11.45 18.87 -9.41
CA LEU A 13 -11.13 18.38 -10.76
C LEU A 13 -10.23 19.34 -11.53
N ARG A 14 -10.57 20.62 -11.55
CA ARG A 14 -9.78 21.66 -12.21
C ARG A 14 -8.35 21.71 -11.66
N ILE A 15 -8.19 21.69 -10.33
CA ILE A 15 -6.87 21.73 -9.71
C ILE A 15 -6.07 20.45 -10.00
N VAL A 16 -6.71 19.27 -9.96
CA VAL A 16 -6.06 18.01 -10.29
C VAL A 16 -5.58 18.01 -11.74
N ALA A 17 -6.41 18.47 -12.68
CA ALA A 17 -6.03 18.57 -14.09
C ALA A 17 -4.86 19.53 -14.30
N GLU A 18 -4.89 20.71 -13.67
CA GLU A 18 -3.80 21.68 -13.75
C GLU A 18 -2.50 21.14 -13.11
N TYR A 19 -2.60 20.46 -11.97
CA TYR A 19 -1.44 19.86 -11.30
C TYR A 19 -0.82 18.72 -12.11
N ASP A 20 -1.64 17.90 -12.77
CA ASP A 20 -1.18 16.79 -13.60
C ASP A 20 -0.53 17.28 -14.92
N ALA A 21 -1.01 18.40 -15.45
CA ALA A 21 -0.44 19.05 -16.64
C ALA A 21 0.81 19.89 -16.35
N ALA A 22 1.04 20.29 -15.09
CA ALA A 22 2.18 21.12 -14.72
C ALA A 22 3.52 20.37 -14.84
N PRO A 23 4.58 20.99 -15.42
CA PRO A 23 5.91 20.43 -15.44
C PRO A 23 6.49 20.14 -14.05
N GLU A 24 7.48 19.25 -14.00
CA GLU A 24 8.25 19.02 -12.76
C GLU A 24 8.90 20.33 -12.28
N GLY A 25 8.70 20.66 -11.01
CA GLY A 25 9.11 21.95 -10.41
C GLY A 25 8.03 23.03 -10.38
N GLU A 26 7.04 23.00 -11.28
CA GLU A 26 5.97 24.01 -11.33
C GLU A 26 4.70 23.58 -10.57
N LYS A 27 4.55 22.28 -10.32
CA LYS A 27 3.49 21.69 -9.48
C LYS A 27 3.32 22.40 -8.14
N GLY A 28 4.42 22.81 -7.51
CA GLY A 28 4.39 23.55 -6.25
C GLY A 28 3.82 24.96 -6.38
N ALA A 29 3.91 25.60 -7.54
CA ALA A 29 3.35 26.92 -7.79
C ALA A 29 1.82 26.89 -7.85
N VAL A 30 1.26 25.87 -8.52
CA VAL A 30 -0.19 25.60 -8.54
C VAL A 30 -0.74 25.46 -7.12
N LEU A 31 -0.08 24.64 -6.29
CA LEU A 31 -0.49 24.43 -4.90
C LEU A 31 -0.42 25.70 -4.05
N ARG A 32 0.67 26.49 -4.18
CA ARG A 32 0.84 27.73 -3.42
C ARG A 32 -0.21 28.78 -3.78
N ARG A 33 -0.53 28.92 -5.07
CA ARG A 33 -1.55 29.86 -5.57
C ARG A 33 -2.93 29.58 -4.97
N GLU A 34 -3.26 28.30 -4.86
CA GLU A 34 -4.54 27.85 -4.32
C GLU A 34 -4.55 27.67 -2.78
N ARG A 35 -3.39 27.88 -2.13
CA ARG A 35 -3.12 27.59 -0.71
C ARG A 35 -3.48 26.14 -0.33
N LEU A 36 -3.07 25.21 -1.18
CA LEU A 36 -3.28 23.78 -1.01
C LEU A 36 -1.99 23.10 -0.56
N TYR A 37 -2.15 22.09 0.28
CA TYR A 37 -1.08 21.15 0.62
C TYR A 37 -1.07 19.98 -0.36
N HIS A 38 0.11 19.38 -0.58
CA HIS A 38 0.27 18.22 -1.45
C HIS A 38 -0.71 17.09 -1.14
N SER A 39 -1.01 16.86 0.15
CA SER A 39 -2.01 15.88 0.60
C SER A 39 -3.39 16.07 -0.05
N HIS A 40 -3.83 17.30 -0.28
CA HIS A 40 -5.13 17.54 -0.93
C HIS A 40 -5.13 17.00 -2.36
N VAL A 41 -4.09 17.27 -3.14
CA VAL A 41 -4.06 16.85 -4.54
C VAL A 41 -3.83 15.35 -4.67
N THR A 42 -3.03 14.74 -3.79
CA THR A 42 -2.89 13.28 -3.75
C THR A 42 -4.22 12.59 -3.44
N GLU A 43 -4.97 13.08 -2.45
CA GLU A 43 -6.30 12.56 -2.10
C GLU A 43 -7.29 12.74 -3.26
N TRP A 44 -7.30 13.92 -3.91
CA TRP A 44 -8.23 14.20 -5.01
C TRP A 44 -7.91 13.41 -6.28
N ARG A 45 -6.63 13.16 -6.57
CA ARG A 45 -6.20 12.28 -7.68
C ARG A 45 -6.67 10.85 -7.46
N ALA A 46 -6.40 10.28 -6.28
CA ALA A 46 -6.82 8.92 -5.96
C ALA A 46 -8.34 8.73 -6.10
N ALA A 47 -9.10 9.72 -5.61
CA ALA A 47 -10.55 9.64 -5.67
C ALA A 47 -11.14 9.99 -7.05
N ARG A 48 -10.43 10.74 -7.90
CA ARG A 48 -10.74 10.83 -9.34
C ARG A 48 -10.59 9.47 -10.01
N ASP A 49 -9.46 8.82 -9.80
CA ASP A 49 -9.12 7.55 -10.46
C ASP A 49 -10.07 6.42 -9.99
N ALA A 50 -10.61 6.53 -8.77
CA ALA A 50 -11.65 5.64 -8.24
C ALA A 50 -13.10 6.00 -8.68
N GLY A 51 -13.30 7.05 -9.48
CA GLY A 51 -14.64 7.51 -9.89
C GLY A 51 -15.49 8.10 -8.75
N ALA A 52 -14.86 8.43 -7.61
CA ALA A 52 -15.52 8.83 -6.37
C ALA A 52 -15.46 10.34 -6.10
N LEU A 53 -15.38 11.17 -7.16
CA LEU A 53 -15.18 12.62 -7.03
C LEU A 53 -16.31 13.37 -6.34
N GLU A 54 -17.56 13.04 -6.67
CA GLU A 54 -18.75 13.58 -6.02
C GLU A 54 -18.89 13.08 -4.58
N ASN A 55 -18.30 11.92 -4.27
CA ASN A 55 -18.26 11.31 -2.94
C ASN A 55 -17.00 11.69 -2.13
N LEU A 56 -16.15 12.61 -2.61
CA LEU A 56 -15.08 13.19 -1.79
C LEU A 56 -15.67 14.13 -0.74
N VAL A 57 -16.20 13.53 0.32
CA VAL A 57 -16.39 14.23 1.57
C VAL A 57 -15.00 14.57 2.12
N ASP A 58 -14.81 15.78 2.63
CA ASP A 58 -13.56 16.15 3.32
C ASP A 58 -13.30 15.18 4.48
N HIS A 59 -12.42 14.20 4.29
CA HIS A 59 -12.14 13.14 5.26
C HIS A 59 -11.53 13.67 6.57
N ARG A 60 -11.07 14.93 6.62
CA ARG A 60 -10.59 15.57 7.87
C ARG A 60 -11.73 16.04 8.77
N THR A 61 -12.91 16.26 8.21
CA THR A 61 -14.07 16.81 8.93
C THR A 61 -15.28 15.89 8.87
N SER A 62 -15.28 14.88 7.98
CA SER A 62 -16.39 13.97 7.80
C SER A 62 -16.33 12.77 8.76
N PRO A 63 -17.45 12.40 9.41
CA PRO A 63 -17.54 11.12 10.13
C PRO A 63 -17.35 9.90 9.22
N ALA A 64 -17.41 10.08 7.89
CA ALA A 64 -17.10 9.08 6.86
C ALA A 64 -15.60 8.95 6.57
N ARG A 65 -14.75 8.94 7.59
CA ARG A 65 -13.36 8.47 7.41
C ARG A 65 -13.44 7.00 7.02
N PRO A 66 -12.90 6.56 5.86
CA PRO A 66 -12.80 5.15 5.58
C PRO A 66 -11.85 4.57 6.63
N LYS A 67 -12.43 3.93 7.64
CA LYS A 67 -11.69 2.91 8.39
C LYS A 67 -11.26 1.90 7.34
N LYS A 68 -9.97 1.47 7.36
CA LYS A 68 -9.51 0.34 6.51
C LYS A 68 -10.64 -0.68 6.47
N SER A 69 -11.11 -1.02 5.28
CA SER A 69 -12.23 -1.95 5.18
C SER A 69 -11.83 -3.24 5.89
N ALA A 70 -12.78 -3.94 6.52
CA ALA A 70 -12.47 -5.20 7.19
C ALA A 70 -11.72 -6.17 6.25
N ALA A 71 -12.08 -6.14 4.97
CA ALA A 71 -11.42 -6.86 3.89
C ALA A 71 -9.95 -6.44 3.64
N GLU A 72 -9.62 -5.15 3.72
CA GLU A 72 -8.23 -4.67 3.61
C GLU A 72 -7.38 -5.10 4.79
N ALA A 73 -7.92 -5.00 6.01
CA ALA A 73 -7.23 -5.44 7.22
C ALA A 73 -6.99 -6.97 7.20
N GLU A 74 -7.97 -7.73 6.73
CA GLU A 74 -7.86 -9.18 6.55
C GLU A 74 -6.85 -9.54 5.46
N ASN A 75 -6.85 -8.84 4.32
CA ASN A 75 -5.84 -9.02 3.27
C ASN A 75 -4.42 -8.80 3.80
N GLU A 76 -4.20 -7.76 4.59
CA GLU A 76 -2.89 -7.48 5.17
C GLU A 76 -2.47 -8.59 6.15
N LYS A 77 -3.40 -9.10 6.97
CA LYS A 77 -3.15 -10.23 7.87
C LYS A 77 -2.81 -11.50 7.09
N LEU A 78 -3.57 -11.82 6.05
CA LEU A 78 -3.34 -12.98 5.20
C LEU A 78 -1.99 -12.92 4.49
N ARG A 79 -1.61 -11.76 3.95
CA ARG A 79 -0.29 -11.55 3.32
C ARG A 79 0.86 -11.82 4.30
N ARG A 80 0.77 -11.32 5.53
CA ARG A 80 1.77 -11.59 6.58
C ARG A 80 1.83 -13.08 6.95
N GLN A 81 0.68 -13.76 6.97
CA GLN A 81 0.63 -15.19 7.24
C GLN A 81 1.26 -16.02 6.12
N VAL A 82 1.00 -15.67 4.86
CA VAL A 82 1.64 -16.30 3.70
C VAL A 82 3.16 -16.14 3.77
N GLU A 83 3.66 -14.92 3.97
CA GLU A 83 5.10 -14.67 4.07
C GLU A 83 5.76 -15.48 5.20
N ARG A 84 5.08 -15.59 6.35
CA ARG A 84 5.57 -16.41 7.47
C ARG A 84 5.61 -17.89 7.11
N LEU A 85 4.53 -18.42 6.53
CA LEU A 85 4.43 -19.83 6.17
C LEU A 85 5.45 -20.20 5.08
N GLU A 86 5.70 -19.32 4.12
CA GLU A 86 6.74 -19.52 3.10
C GLU A 86 8.13 -19.61 3.72
N LYS A 87 8.45 -18.76 4.70
CA LYS A 87 9.73 -18.82 5.44
C LYS A 87 9.86 -20.12 6.26
N GLU A 88 8.80 -20.55 6.93
CA GLU A 88 8.79 -21.81 7.68
C GLU A 88 8.94 -23.02 6.74
N LEU A 89 8.26 -23.00 5.60
CA LEU A 89 8.39 -24.04 4.56
C LEU A 89 9.81 -24.11 4.00
N ALA A 90 10.42 -22.96 3.69
CA ALA A 90 11.81 -22.90 3.21
C ALA A 90 12.79 -23.47 4.24
N ARG A 91 12.63 -23.12 5.52
CA ARG A 91 13.46 -23.66 6.62
C ARG A 91 13.32 -25.18 6.74
N ASN A 92 12.09 -25.70 6.69
CA ASN A 92 11.83 -27.13 6.80
C ASN A 92 12.43 -27.91 5.62
N LYS A 93 12.33 -27.36 4.40
CA LYS A 93 12.99 -27.96 3.21
C LYS A 93 14.51 -28.03 3.38
N ALA A 94 15.14 -26.96 3.85
CA ALA A 94 16.57 -26.95 4.12
C ALA A 94 16.98 -27.98 5.19
N ALA A 95 16.18 -28.14 6.24
CA ALA A 95 16.42 -29.17 7.26
C ALA A 95 16.33 -30.59 6.68
N LEU A 96 15.34 -30.87 5.83
CA LEU A 96 15.20 -32.15 5.14
C LEU A 96 16.40 -32.44 4.22
N GLU A 97 16.92 -31.45 3.51
CA GLU A 97 18.13 -31.63 2.70
C GLU A 97 19.35 -32.00 3.54
N VAL A 98 19.54 -31.36 4.69
CA VAL A 98 20.66 -31.66 5.60
C VAL A 98 20.53 -33.09 6.15
N LEU A 99 19.32 -33.48 6.57
CA LEU A 99 19.07 -34.84 7.05
C LEU A 99 19.30 -35.89 5.95
N GLY A 100 18.86 -35.62 4.72
CA GLY A 100 19.12 -36.50 3.58
C GLY A 100 20.61 -36.69 3.31
N LYS A 101 21.39 -35.60 3.34
CA LYS A 101 22.86 -35.66 3.17
C LYS A 101 23.55 -36.43 4.31
N ALA A 102 23.09 -36.25 5.54
CA ALA A 102 23.61 -36.98 6.68
C ALA A 102 23.33 -38.49 6.58
N SER A 103 22.13 -38.88 6.15
CA SER A 103 21.77 -40.29 5.91
C SER A 103 22.67 -40.92 4.84
N ALA A 104 22.86 -40.24 3.70
CA ALA A 104 23.72 -40.73 2.63
C ALA A 104 25.19 -40.87 3.07
N LEU A 105 25.68 -39.95 3.92
CA LEU A 105 27.03 -40.06 4.49
C LEU A 105 27.17 -41.28 5.40
N LEU A 106 26.17 -41.55 6.25
CA LEU A 106 26.16 -42.71 7.13
C LEU A 106 26.13 -44.03 6.34
N GLU A 107 25.36 -44.09 5.25
CA GLU A 107 25.33 -45.24 4.33
C GLU A 107 26.73 -45.50 3.73
N MET A 108 27.40 -44.47 3.20
CA MET A 108 28.76 -44.60 2.64
C MET A 108 29.79 -45.08 3.67
N ILE A 109 29.72 -44.58 4.91
CA ILE A 109 30.63 -45.01 5.98
C ILE A 109 30.38 -46.49 6.32
N SER A 110 29.11 -46.92 6.38
CA SER A 110 28.74 -48.31 6.65
C SER A 110 29.24 -49.25 5.56
N GLU A 111 29.06 -48.90 4.27
CA GLU A 111 29.52 -49.73 3.14
C GLU A 111 31.04 -49.84 3.05
N SER A 112 31.77 -48.83 3.50
CA SER A 112 33.25 -48.84 3.51
C SER A 112 33.88 -49.60 4.68
N ALA A 113 33.07 -49.96 5.69
CA ALA A 113 33.51 -50.65 6.89
C ALA A 113 33.43 -52.19 6.79
N ASP A 114 32.77 -52.71 5.75
CA ASP A 114 32.73 -54.12 5.34
C ASP A 114 33.82 -54.43 4.30
#